data_AF-A0A7W0Q5A8-F1
#
_entry.id   AF-A0A7W0Q5A8-F1
#
_cell.length_a   1.000
_cell.length_b   1.000
_cell.length_c   1.000
_cell.angle_alpha   90.00
_cell.angle_beta   90.00
_cell.angle_gamma   90.00
#
_symmetry.space_group_name_H-M   'P 1'
#
loop_
_entity.id
_entity.type
_entity.pdbx_description
1 polymer ?
#
loop_
_entity_poly.entity_id
_entity_poly.type
_entity_poly.pdbx_seq_one_letter_code
_entity_poly.pdbx_strand_id
1 'polypeptide(L)'
;MFPVSAAPPPQQHAPFVPPQPPPQQHAPYQSPPQEHAPYQPPPPQHAPYQPPPQQHAPGSYGQPPAQGPGSYGQPPAQHGYGQPPQGHAPHGQHPGAASHGGPVTPAMATAPGTARTAPQSKKGLVIGLAVAGLAVAAGVIAFVVLKGGGSSGAAGGSRESVIKATLAALGDGDTDKLLALADAKGLYAKAIDCTGKTPAVGTDTDDGKDLSPSEKEEQDPNFIHEKYKKEFGELAGRSKGAKIELVEIVTKAPAPHVPKKEGEPGPSNATEDDDGLFVLEKGQRAMKGCVAKVPMRMQQVKLKIKVKVASGDQPAAEQEVRMSMMEVDGGWYLITPPPISTVFGYAAIAAMFTSAREQVCACKDSACADRLKTEFKAKAKAVGLKQELKKLGQDDQDKLDKVEEEIKACERRLDEGGPAIAASGAAAGGNDIGARALAKLTVYKDELCACRDKACMDRVSEEMSAWAKAQPDDGMTDDVTRQATAIGEEMGKCMVRITSGEAATPADKPAEKPLATASDADFPKSPTMPASCETYRQSIARLASCSNYPASARQALIDAWKQMINSFGDFSTLPPDTQKSIGKTCEQATEAMVKATASLKC
;
A
#
# COMPACT_ATOMS: atom_id res chain seq x y z
N MET A 1 -48.29 42.61 -39.40
CA MET A 1 -49.00 42.61 -38.12
C MET A 1 -49.65 41.24 -37.95
N PHE A 2 -49.04 40.37 -37.15
CA PHE A 2 -49.59 39.10 -36.70
C PHE A 2 -49.24 38.99 -35.20
N PRO A 3 -50.19 38.65 -34.32
CA PRO A 3 -49.94 38.63 -32.89
C PRO A 3 -49.19 37.35 -32.47
N VAL A 4 -48.18 37.53 -31.62
CA VAL A 4 -47.44 36.45 -30.95
C VAL A 4 -48.29 35.94 -29.79
N SER A 5 -48.70 34.66 -29.84
CA SER A 5 -49.38 33.96 -28.74
C SER A 5 -48.43 33.70 -27.57
N ALA A 6 -48.86 34.06 -26.37
CA ALA A 6 -48.18 33.74 -25.12
C ALA A 6 -48.31 32.25 -24.78
N ALA A 7 -47.21 31.65 -24.31
CA ALA A 7 -47.16 30.27 -23.82
C ALA A 7 -47.88 30.12 -22.46
N PRO A 8 -48.57 29.01 -22.20
CA PRO A 8 -49.21 28.75 -20.91
C PRO A 8 -48.18 28.38 -19.82
N PRO A 9 -48.48 28.69 -18.54
CA PRO A 9 -47.60 28.36 -17.43
C PRO A 9 -47.57 26.84 -17.13
N PRO A 10 -46.48 26.33 -16.53
CA PRO A 10 -46.33 24.91 -16.24
C PRO A 10 -47.31 24.47 -15.14
N GLN A 11 -48.04 23.38 -15.41
CA GLN A 11 -48.90 22.72 -14.44
C GLN A 11 -48.05 22.07 -13.35
N GLN A 12 -48.31 22.42 -12.10
CA GLN A 12 -47.75 21.75 -10.93
C GLN A 12 -48.47 20.41 -10.73
N HIS A 13 -47.75 19.30 -10.93
CA HIS A 13 -48.23 17.99 -10.55
C HIS A 13 -48.13 17.82 -9.02
N ALA A 14 -49.26 17.53 -8.38
CA ALA A 14 -49.30 17.15 -6.97
C ALA A 14 -48.58 15.79 -6.77
N PRO A 15 -47.84 15.61 -5.66
CA PRO A 15 -47.15 14.35 -5.39
C PRO A 15 -48.15 13.21 -5.16
N PHE A 16 -47.97 12.13 -5.92
CA PHE A 16 -48.69 10.88 -5.77
C PHE A 16 -48.30 10.21 -4.44
N VAL A 17 -49.26 10.08 -3.53
CA VAL A 17 -49.10 9.34 -2.27
C VAL A 17 -49.60 7.90 -2.51
N PRO A 18 -48.74 6.88 -2.47
CA PRO A 18 -49.19 5.50 -2.60
C PRO A 18 -50.03 5.10 -1.36
N PRO A 19 -51.05 4.24 -1.53
CA PRO A 19 -51.93 3.81 -0.44
C PRO A 19 -51.15 3.03 0.62
N GLN A 20 -51.38 3.35 1.89
CA GLN A 20 -50.83 2.60 3.03
C GLN A 20 -51.38 1.17 3.06
N PRO A 21 -50.55 0.15 3.36
CA PRO A 21 -51.03 -1.20 3.63
C PRO A 21 -51.84 -1.24 4.93
N PRO A 22 -52.84 -2.14 5.04
CA PRO A 22 -53.68 -2.24 6.23
C PRO A 22 -52.85 -2.65 7.47
N PRO A 23 -53.26 -2.20 8.68
CA PRO A 23 -52.54 -2.50 9.91
C PRO A 23 -52.54 -4.00 10.18
N GLN A 24 -51.36 -4.59 10.28
CA GLN A 24 -51.21 -5.95 10.76
C GLN A 24 -51.57 -6.01 12.25
N GLN A 25 -52.63 -6.75 12.56
CA GLN A 25 -52.98 -7.12 13.93
C GLN A 25 -51.94 -8.13 14.43
N HIS A 26 -51.09 -7.70 15.35
CA HIS A 26 -50.20 -8.61 16.07
C HIS A 26 -51.03 -9.49 17.02
N ALA A 27 -51.06 -10.79 16.74
CA ALA A 27 -51.52 -11.79 17.70
C ALA A 27 -50.56 -11.81 18.90
N PRO A 28 -51.05 -11.98 20.14
CA PRO A 28 -50.20 -12.09 21.31
C PRO A 28 -49.34 -13.36 21.23
N TYR A 29 -48.02 -13.20 21.31
CA TYR A 29 -47.07 -14.29 21.44
C TYR A 29 -47.37 -15.07 22.72
N GLN A 30 -47.88 -16.30 22.59
CA GLN A 30 -47.83 -17.30 23.65
C GLN A 30 -46.46 -17.98 23.59
N SER A 31 -45.69 -17.87 24.67
CA SER A 31 -44.44 -18.61 24.85
C SER A 31 -44.73 -20.11 24.93
N PRO A 32 -44.00 -20.98 24.20
CA PRO A 32 -44.13 -22.42 24.37
C PRO A 32 -43.62 -22.86 25.76
N PRO A 33 -44.21 -23.92 26.33
CA PRO A 33 -43.81 -24.44 27.64
C PRO A 33 -42.37 -24.98 27.60
N GLN A 34 -41.57 -24.62 28.60
CA GLN A 34 -40.25 -25.18 28.80
C GLN A 34 -40.37 -26.65 29.24
N GLU A 35 -39.98 -27.58 28.37
CA GLU A 35 -39.63 -28.93 28.77
C GLU A 35 -38.29 -28.90 29.51
N HIS A 36 -38.31 -29.40 30.75
CA HIS A 36 -37.12 -29.61 31.56
C HIS A 36 -36.28 -30.76 30.96
N ALA A 37 -35.10 -30.43 30.44
CA ALA A 37 -34.09 -31.43 30.11
C ALA A 37 -33.53 -32.08 31.41
N PRO A 38 -33.28 -33.40 31.42
CA PRO A 38 -32.74 -34.07 32.60
C PRO A 38 -31.31 -33.62 32.91
N TYR A 39 -31.06 -33.41 34.20
CA TYR A 39 -29.78 -33.03 34.80
C TYR A 39 -28.66 -34.00 34.37
N GLN A 40 -27.64 -33.50 33.67
CA GLN A 40 -26.34 -34.18 33.55
C GLN A 40 -25.40 -33.69 34.66
N PRO A 41 -24.75 -34.59 35.43
CA PRO A 41 -23.75 -34.19 36.40
C PRO A 41 -22.49 -33.64 35.73
N PRO A 42 -21.76 -32.71 36.38
CA PRO A 42 -20.57 -32.09 35.81
C PRO A 42 -19.43 -33.10 35.62
N PRO A 43 -18.61 -32.96 34.57
CA PRO A 43 -17.46 -33.83 34.34
C PRO A 43 -16.38 -33.65 35.43
N PRO A 44 -15.65 -34.73 35.79
CA PRO A 44 -14.62 -34.67 36.81
C PRO A 44 -13.43 -33.81 36.37
N GLN A 45 -12.88 -33.06 37.33
CA GLN A 45 -11.74 -32.18 37.13
C GLN A 45 -10.50 -32.96 36.70
N HIS A 46 -9.86 -32.53 35.61
CA HIS A 46 -8.62 -33.11 35.10
C HIS A 46 -7.44 -32.82 36.04
N ALA A 47 -6.68 -33.88 36.36
CA ALA A 47 -5.39 -33.83 37.02
C ALA A 47 -4.29 -33.20 36.12
N PRO A 48 -3.19 -32.67 36.71
CA PRO A 48 -2.13 -32.01 35.95
C PRO A 48 -1.40 -32.96 34.99
N TYR A 49 -1.18 -32.47 33.77
CA TYR A 49 -0.56 -33.17 32.66
C TYR A 49 0.92 -33.51 32.95
N GLN A 50 1.30 -34.79 32.88
CA GLN A 50 2.70 -35.24 32.78
C GLN A 50 2.99 -35.61 31.30
N PRO A 51 4.10 -35.14 30.71
CA PRO A 51 4.47 -35.52 29.35
C PRO A 51 4.96 -36.99 29.27
N PRO A 52 4.65 -37.72 28.18
CA PRO A 52 4.98 -39.14 28.05
C PRO A 52 6.48 -39.38 27.74
N PRO A 53 7.04 -40.53 28.16
CA PRO A 53 8.42 -40.90 27.86
C PRO A 53 8.59 -41.35 26.40
N GLN A 54 9.69 -40.92 25.77
CA GLN A 54 10.07 -41.33 24.42
C GLN A 54 10.38 -42.84 24.37
N GLN A 55 9.63 -43.57 23.55
CA GLN A 55 9.94 -44.94 23.19
C GLN A 55 10.94 -44.97 22.03
N HIS A 56 12.05 -45.67 22.23
CA HIS A 56 13.04 -46.00 21.21
C HIS A 56 12.54 -47.18 20.37
N ALA A 57 12.60 -47.04 19.04
CA ALA A 57 12.29 -48.11 18.10
C ALA A 57 13.51 -49.03 17.88
N PRO A 58 13.30 -50.36 17.69
CA PRO A 58 14.36 -51.35 17.58
C PRO A 58 14.96 -51.46 16.16
N GLY A 59 16.27 -51.69 16.10
CA GLY A 59 17.05 -51.84 14.87
C GLY A 59 16.95 -53.23 14.22
N SER A 60 17.47 -53.33 12.99
CA SER A 60 17.64 -54.59 12.26
C SER A 60 18.58 -54.46 11.04
N TYR A 61 19.77 -55.08 11.17
CA TYR A 61 20.68 -55.72 10.20
C TYR A 61 21.43 -54.94 9.10
N GLY A 62 22.76 -55.19 9.05
CA GLY A 62 23.55 -55.20 7.81
C GLY A 62 25.01 -54.72 7.92
N GLN A 63 25.93 -55.57 8.39
CA GLN A 63 27.39 -55.37 8.35
C GLN A 63 28.00 -55.89 7.02
N PRO A 64 29.04 -55.25 6.47
CA PRO A 64 30.23 -56.01 6.02
C PRO A 64 31.58 -55.37 6.43
N PRO A 65 32.72 -56.09 6.28
CA PRO A 65 33.85 -55.99 7.20
C PRO A 65 34.98 -55.02 6.80
N ALA A 66 35.80 -54.76 7.82
CA ALA A 66 36.97 -53.89 7.93
C ALA A 66 38.09 -54.08 6.89
N GLN A 67 38.80 -52.99 6.57
CA GLN A 67 40.28 -52.93 6.42
C GLN A 67 40.83 -51.49 6.62
N GLY A 68 41.90 -51.35 7.43
CA GLY A 68 43.01 -50.42 7.13
C GLY A 68 43.17 -49.12 7.95
N PRO A 69 44.37 -48.77 8.47
CA PRO A 69 44.56 -47.76 9.52
C PRO A 69 45.21 -46.44 9.06
N GLY A 70 45.04 -45.39 9.88
CA GLY A 70 45.72 -44.10 9.80
C GLY A 70 44.68 -42.97 9.76
N SER A 71 44.87 -41.77 10.29
CA SER A 71 45.99 -41.06 10.91
C SER A 71 45.40 -39.69 11.31
N TYR A 72 45.71 -39.20 12.51
CA TYR A 72 45.67 -37.80 12.99
C TYR A 72 44.63 -36.79 12.46
N GLY A 73 43.96 -36.09 13.39
CA GLY A 73 43.53 -34.71 13.14
C GLY A 73 42.21 -34.31 13.78
N GLN A 74 42.29 -33.72 14.97
CA GLN A 74 41.23 -33.04 15.70
C GLN A 74 40.78 -31.76 14.97
N PRO A 75 39.47 -31.50 14.77
CA PRO A 75 38.99 -30.16 14.41
C PRO A 75 38.29 -29.45 15.61
N PRO A 76 38.45 -28.12 15.74
CA PRO A 76 37.89 -27.34 16.85
C PRO A 76 36.38 -27.08 16.71
N ALA A 77 35.77 -26.81 17.86
CA ALA A 77 34.34 -26.60 18.09
C ALA A 77 33.71 -25.54 17.18
N GLN A 78 32.55 -25.87 16.61
CA GLN A 78 31.67 -24.93 15.92
C GLN A 78 30.96 -24.03 16.93
N HIS A 79 31.13 -22.72 16.77
CA HIS A 79 30.30 -21.70 17.40
C HIS A 79 28.97 -21.56 16.63
N GLY A 80 27.88 -21.52 17.39
CA GLY A 80 26.50 -21.48 16.90
C GLY A 80 26.16 -20.20 16.13
N TYR A 81 25.36 -20.39 15.09
CA TYR A 81 24.78 -19.33 14.27
C TYR A 81 23.63 -18.65 15.04
N GLY A 82 23.79 -17.36 15.34
CA GLY A 82 22.68 -16.45 15.67
C GLY A 82 22.14 -15.80 14.40
N GLN A 83 20.81 -15.71 14.30
CA GLN A 83 20.07 -15.02 13.23
C GLN A 83 20.47 -13.53 13.11
N PRO A 84 20.60 -12.97 11.89
CA PRO A 84 20.72 -11.53 11.71
C PRO A 84 19.35 -10.80 11.72
N PRO A 85 19.30 -9.56 12.25
CA PRO A 85 18.10 -8.74 12.34
C PRO A 85 17.72 -8.08 11.00
N GLN A 86 16.41 -7.91 10.79
CA GLN A 86 15.83 -7.24 9.61
C GLN A 86 16.10 -5.72 9.65
N GLY A 87 17.13 -5.29 8.92
CA GLY A 87 17.46 -3.88 8.68
C GLY A 87 16.65 -3.26 7.53
N HIS A 88 16.15 -2.05 7.76
CA HIS A 88 15.31 -1.27 6.87
C HIS A 88 16.10 -0.70 5.67
N ALA A 89 15.44 -0.62 4.50
CA ALA A 89 16.00 -0.07 3.27
C ALA A 89 16.03 1.48 3.28
N PRO A 90 17.15 2.14 2.88
CA PRO A 90 17.19 3.58 2.68
C PRO A 90 16.74 3.95 1.25
N HIS A 91 15.84 4.94 1.15
CA HIS A 91 15.42 5.55 -0.12
C HIS A 91 16.56 6.41 -0.71
N GLY A 92 16.97 6.08 -1.93
CA GLY A 92 17.96 6.83 -2.71
C GLY A 92 17.41 8.15 -3.26
N GLN A 93 18.24 9.19 -3.15
CA GLN A 93 18.04 10.53 -3.70
C GLN A 93 18.29 10.57 -5.22
N HIS A 94 17.50 11.36 -5.93
CA HIS A 94 17.77 11.77 -7.32
C HIS A 94 18.61 13.07 -7.34
N PRO A 95 19.71 13.15 -8.11
CA PRO A 95 20.33 14.41 -8.48
C PRO A 95 19.84 14.88 -9.85
N GLY A 96 19.59 16.18 -10.03
CA GLY A 96 19.29 16.72 -11.35
C GLY A 96 18.86 18.19 -11.37
N ALA A 97 19.83 19.09 -11.30
CA ALA A 97 19.68 20.50 -11.65
C ALA A 97 20.17 20.75 -13.08
N ALA A 98 19.32 21.31 -13.94
CA ALA A 98 19.64 22.11 -15.13
C ALA A 98 18.33 22.78 -15.61
N SER A 99 18.16 24.09 -15.44
CA SER A 99 18.38 25.12 -16.47
C SER A 99 17.42 25.03 -17.66
N HIS A 100 16.42 25.94 -17.73
CA HIS A 100 16.03 26.64 -18.96
C HIS A 100 15.18 27.88 -18.65
N GLY A 101 15.54 28.98 -19.31
CA GLY A 101 14.96 30.31 -19.14
C GLY A 101 13.60 30.49 -19.82
N GLY A 102 12.80 31.40 -19.25
CA GLY A 102 11.56 31.88 -19.83
C GLY A 102 11.69 33.35 -20.26
N PRO A 103 11.03 33.76 -21.36
CA PRO A 103 11.06 35.13 -21.83
C PRO A 103 10.15 36.06 -21.02
N VAL A 104 10.66 37.27 -20.84
CA VAL A 104 10.05 38.45 -20.22
C VAL A 104 8.86 38.96 -21.04
N THR A 105 7.74 39.27 -20.38
CA THR A 105 6.71 40.20 -20.91
C THR A 105 6.25 41.16 -19.80
N PRO A 106 5.83 42.39 -20.14
CA PRO A 106 5.92 43.53 -19.24
C PRO A 106 4.64 43.82 -18.44
N ALA A 107 4.88 44.60 -17.39
CA ALA A 107 3.93 45.17 -16.44
C ALA A 107 2.74 45.92 -17.04
N MET A 108 1.61 45.87 -16.33
CA MET A 108 0.72 47.03 -16.17
C MET A 108 0.29 47.17 -14.71
N ALA A 109 0.50 48.37 -14.18
CA ALA A 109 0.07 48.85 -12.88
C ALA A 109 -1.21 49.71 -13.02
N THR A 110 -1.72 50.17 -11.88
CA THR A 110 -2.88 51.07 -11.59
C THR A 110 -4.17 50.33 -11.20
N ALA A 111 -4.94 50.70 -10.17
CA ALA A 111 -4.88 51.66 -9.06
C ALA A 111 -6.08 51.35 -8.10
N PRO A 112 -6.20 51.97 -6.90
CA PRO A 112 -7.03 51.49 -5.79
C PRO A 112 -8.42 52.16 -5.71
N GLY A 113 -9.40 51.46 -5.12
CA GLY A 113 -10.74 52.00 -4.86
C GLY A 113 -11.26 51.64 -3.46
N THR A 114 -11.43 52.65 -2.62
CA THR A 114 -11.99 52.66 -1.26
C THR A 114 -13.42 53.20 -1.26
N ALA A 115 -14.34 52.59 -0.48
CA ALA A 115 -15.54 53.16 0.17
C ALA A 115 -16.28 52.01 0.91
N ARG A 116 -16.41 51.93 2.25
CA ARG A 116 -17.29 52.66 3.21
C ARG A 116 -18.72 52.83 2.69
N THR A 117 -19.84 52.57 3.38
CA THR A 117 -20.24 52.13 4.74
C THR A 117 -21.77 52.00 4.71
N ALA A 118 -22.41 51.09 5.46
CA ALA A 118 -23.75 51.34 6.02
C ALA A 118 -24.09 50.39 7.19
N PRO A 119 -24.70 50.88 8.30
CA PRO A 119 -24.88 50.13 9.55
C PRO A 119 -26.25 49.41 9.62
N GLN A 120 -26.28 48.22 10.22
CA GLN A 120 -27.54 47.53 10.53
C GLN A 120 -28.06 47.89 11.93
N SER A 121 -29.33 48.31 11.97
CA SER A 121 -30.07 48.72 13.16
C SER A 121 -30.60 47.52 13.96
N LYS A 122 -30.62 47.64 15.28
CA LYS A 122 -31.25 46.70 16.23
C LYS A 122 -32.64 47.22 16.64
N LYS A 123 -33.59 46.28 16.76
CA LYS A 123 -34.98 46.31 17.32
C LYS A 123 -35.87 45.61 16.28
N GLY A 124 -36.60 44.52 16.50
CA GLY A 124 -37.15 43.89 17.70
C GLY A 124 -38.58 43.48 17.31
N LEU A 125 -38.91 42.19 17.32
CA LEU A 125 -40.32 41.74 17.29
C LEU A 125 -40.42 40.33 17.90
N VAL A 126 -41.13 40.29 19.02
CA VAL A 126 -41.66 39.11 19.70
C VAL A 126 -43.09 38.91 19.20
N ILE A 127 -43.46 37.67 18.86
CA ILE A 127 -44.77 36.97 18.81
C ILE A 127 -44.44 35.67 18.03
N GLY A 128 -44.53 34.43 18.51
CA GLY A 128 -45.39 33.85 19.53
C GLY A 128 -46.43 32.95 18.85
N LEU A 129 -46.12 31.68 18.55
CA LEU A 129 -47.12 30.60 18.60
C LEU A 129 -46.48 29.20 18.64
N ALA A 130 -47.02 28.39 19.54
CA ALA A 130 -46.59 27.04 19.89
C ALA A 130 -47.31 25.96 19.07
N VAL A 131 -46.62 24.84 18.80
CA VAL A 131 -47.22 23.49 18.78
C VAL A 131 -46.21 22.53 19.39
N ALA A 132 -46.65 21.83 20.44
CA ALA A 132 -45.89 20.89 21.24
C ALA A 132 -45.90 19.48 20.64
N GLY A 133 -44.88 18.67 20.97
CA GLY A 133 -45.04 17.22 21.06
C GLY A 133 -43.84 16.37 20.65
N LEU A 134 -43.18 15.79 21.66
CA LEU A 134 -42.39 14.54 21.63
C LEU A 134 -41.02 14.53 20.91
N ALA A 135 -39.94 14.81 21.67
CA ALA A 135 -38.71 14.00 21.75
C ALA A 135 -37.62 14.73 22.57
N VAL A 136 -37.84 14.95 23.87
CA VAL A 136 -36.84 15.58 24.77
C VAL A 136 -36.44 14.58 25.86
N ALA A 137 -35.58 13.64 25.47
CA ALA A 137 -34.79 12.85 26.41
C ALA A 137 -33.36 12.57 25.87
N ALA A 138 -33.12 12.68 24.56
CA ALA A 138 -31.77 12.54 23.97
C ALA A 138 -31.07 13.88 23.65
N GLY A 139 -31.79 15.02 23.70
CA GLY A 139 -31.28 16.32 23.23
C GLY A 139 -30.58 17.19 24.27
N VAL A 140 -30.62 16.84 25.57
CA VAL A 140 -30.16 17.74 26.65
C VAL A 140 -28.73 17.46 27.12
N ILE A 141 -28.15 16.29 26.79
CA ILE A 141 -26.76 15.98 27.16
C ILE A 141 -25.75 16.58 26.15
N ALA A 142 -26.15 16.81 24.89
CA ALA A 142 -25.25 17.37 23.87
C ALA A 142 -25.08 18.91 23.96
N PHE A 143 -26.01 19.65 24.58
CA PHE A 143 -25.96 21.11 24.59
C PHE A 143 -25.23 21.72 25.81
N VAL A 144 -25.03 20.94 26.88
CA VAL A 144 -24.35 21.43 28.09
C VAL A 144 -22.82 21.31 28.02
N VAL A 145 -22.28 20.48 27.13
CA VAL A 145 -20.82 20.32 26.96
C VAL A 145 -20.20 21.41 26.06
N LEU A 146 -20.99 22.11 25.23
CA LEU A 146 -20.44 23.02 24.21
C LEU A 146 -20.66 24.52 24.47
N LYS A 147 -21.35 24.92 25.55
CA LYS A 147 -21.67 26.34 25.79
C LYS A 147 -21.23 26.93 27.14
N GLY A 148 -20.45 26.19 27.93
CA GLY A 148 -19.74 26.75 29.08
C GLY A 148 -18.46 27.43 28.63
N GLY A 149 -18.52 28.75 28.40
CA GLY A 149 -17.41 29.57 27.95
C GLY A 149 -16.20 29.54 28.88
N GLY A 150 -15.07 29.12 28.32
CA GLY A 150 -13.74 29.10 28.93
C GLY A 150 -12.75 28.59 27.90
N SER A 151 -12.28 29.50 27.05
CA SER A 151 -11.42 29.27 25.86
C SER A 151 -9.98 28.84 26.22
N SER A 152 -9.82 27.75 26.96
CA SER A 152 -8.53 27.17 27.30
C SER A 152 -8.57 25.65 27.15
N GLY A 153 -8.27 25.17 25.94
CA GLY A 153 -7.80 23.81 25.64
C GLY A 153 -8.85 22.70 25.73
N ALA A 154 -9.34 22.22 24.58
CA ALA A 154 -10.07 20.95 24.49
C ALA A 154 -9.20 19.72 24.87
N ALA A 155 -7.89 19.91 24.98
CA ALA A 155 -6.93 18.90 25.42
C ALA A 155 -6.65 19.03 26.92
N GLY A 156 -6.84 17.94 27.67
CA GLY A 156 -6.77 17.94 29.15
C GLY A 156 -8.00 17.34 29.85
N GLY A 157 -9.00 16.88 29.11
CA GLY A 157 -10.15 16.17 29.66
C GLY A 157 -9.81 14.75 30.15
N SER A 158 -10.82 14.08 30.70
CA SER A 158 -10.74 12.63 31.01
C SER A 158 -10.46 11.80 29.74
N ARG A 159 -9.84 10.63 29.90
CA ARG A 159 -9.61 9.65 28.82
C ARG A 159 -10.86 9.40 27.98
N GLU A 160 -11.99 9.14 28.64
CA GLU A 160 -13.27 8.85 27.96
C GLU A 160 -13.80 10.06 27.18
N SER A 161 -13.64 11.28 27.71
CA SER A 161 -14.07 12.50 27.00
C SER A 161 -13.27 12.74 25.72
N VAL A 162 -11.95 12.50 25.74
CA VAL A 162 -11.12 12.64 24.52
C VAL A 162 -11.48 11.55 23.51
N ILE A 163 -11.76 10.31 23.94
CA ILE A 163 -12.23 9.23 23.06
C ILE A 163 -13.53 9.65 22.36
N LYS A 164 -14.56 10.04 23.13
CA LYS A 164 -15.86 10.44 22.56
C LYS A 164 -15.73 11.63 21.62
N ALA A 165 -14.95 12.64 21.99
CA ALA A 165 -14.70 13.80 21.15
C ALA A 165 -13.97 13.43 19.85
N THR A 166 -13.01 12.50 19.91
CA THR A 166 -12.29 12.00 18.73
C THR A 166 -13.24 11.28 17.78
N LEU A 167 -14.07 10.37 18.27
CA LEU A 167 -15.03 9.64 17.45
C LEU A 167 -16.07 10.58 16.81
N ALA A 168 -16.54 11.59 17.55
CA ALA A 168 -17.44 12.61 17.03
C ALA A 168 -16.76 13.45 15.93
N ALA A 169 -15.54 13.91 16.16
CA ALA A 169 -14.79 14.69 15.17
C ALA A 169 -14.51 13.90 13.89
N LEU A 170 -14.23 12.60 14.00
CA LEU A 170 -14.10 11.70 12.83
C LEU A 170 -15.41 11.60 12.06
N GLY A 171 -16.54 11.40 12.75
CA GLY A 171 -17.85 11.34 12.10
C GLY A 171 -18.25 12.64 11.41
N ASP A 172 -17.90 13.78 11.99
CA ASP A 172 -18.10 15.10 11.39
C ASP A 172 -17.14 15.38 10.22
N GLY A 173 -16.04 14.63 10.11
CA GLY A 173 -14.91 14.93 9.23
C GLY A 173 -14.22 16.25 9.61
N ASP A 174 -14.15 16.55 10.91
CA ASP A 174 -13.67 17.81 11.47
C ASP A 174 -12.20 17.69 11.91
N THR A 175 -11.30 17.99 10.96
CA THR A 175 -9.85 17.96 11.18
C THR A 175 -9.39 18.90 12.28
N ASP A 176 -10.01 20.08 12.39
CA ASP A 176 -9.61 21.10 13.36
C ASP A 176 -9.93 20.67 14.80
N LYS A 177 -11.07 19.99 15.01
CA LYS A 177 -11.37 19.36 16.30
C LYS A 177 -10.37 18.26 16.65
N LEU A 178 -9.95 17.43 15.68
CA LEU A 178 -8.92 16.41 15.94
C LEU A 178 -7.57 17.03 16.30
N LEU A 179 -7.18 18.10 15.61
CA LEU A 179 -5.96 18.85 15.93
C LEU A 179 -6.03 19.51 17.30
N ALA A 180 -7.19 20.04 17.69
CA ALA A 180 -7.41 20.62 19.01
C ALA A 180 -7.35 19.58 20.14
N LEU A 181 -7.77 18.34 19.88
CA LEU A 181 -7.64 17.23 20.84
C LEU A 181 -6.20 16.73 20.98
N ALA A 182 -5.40 16.83 19.91
CA ALA A 182 -3.99 16.48 19.95
C ALA A 182 -3.12 17.57 20.56
N ASP A 183 -3.45 18.83 20.28
CA ASP A 183 -2.73 20.03 20.72
C ASP A 183 -1.20 19.86 20.66
N ALA A 184 -0.68 19.41 19.51
CA ALA A 184 0.73 19.01 19.38
C ALA A 184 1.71 20.09 19.91
N LYS A 185 1.40 21.38 19.70
CA LYS A 185 2.24 22.49 20.18
C LYS A 185 2.13 22.68 21.69
N GLY A 186 0.92 22.70 22.25
CA GLY A 186 0.72 22.84 23.69
C GLY A 186 1.26 21.63 24.46
N LEU A 187 1.04 20.43 23.93
CA LEU A 187 1.59 19.18 24.44
C LEU A 187 3.12 19.23 24.48
N TYR A 188 3.76 19.55 23.35
CA TYR A 188 5.22 19.64 23.29
C TYR A 188 5.79 20.67 24.27
N ALA A 189 5.20 21.87 24.32
CA ALA A 189 5.63 22.92 25.24
C ALA A 189 5.49 22.52 26.73
N LYS A 190 4.41 21.80 27.07
CA LYS A 190 4.14 21.30 28.43
C LYS A 190 5.05 20.13 28.81
N ALA A 191 5.27 19.22 27.88
CA ALA A 191 5.78 17.89 28.19
C ALA A 191 7.28 17.70 27.92
N ILE A 192 7.89 18.47 27.02
CA ILE A 192 9.27 18.26 26.55
C ILE A 192 10.15 19.50 26.76
N ASP A 193 11.34 19.31 27.32
CA ASP A 193 12.40 20.31 27.41
C ASP A 193 13.59 19.92 26.53
N CYS A 194 13.82 20.71 25.47
CA CYS A 194 14.97 20.58 24.57
C CYS A 194 15.99 21.71 24.75
N THR A 195 15.86 22.55 25.78
CA THR A 195 16.73 23.70 25.99
C THR A 195 18.06 23.34 26.66
N GLY A 196 18.15 22.14 27.26
CA GLY A 196 19.25 21.73 28.10
C GLY A 196 20.30 20.86 27.40
N LYS A 197 21.57 21.09 27.74
CA LYS A 197 22.63 20.06 27.68
C LYS A 197 22.29 19.01 28.74
N THR A 198 21.35 18.12 28.44
CA THR A 198 20.99 17.06 29.37
C THR A 198 22.23 16.21 29.67
N PRO A 199 22.63 16.07 30.95
CA PRO A 199 23.78 15.24 31.29
C PRO A 199 23.49 13.83 30.78
N ALA A 200 24.45 13.25 30.05
CA ALA A 200 24.33 11.90 29.51
C ALA A 200 24.05 10.92 30.67
N VAL A 201 22.79 10.51 30.81
CA VAL A 201 22.43 9.45 31.75
C VAL A 201 22.74 8.14 31.04
N GLY A 202 23.91 7.59 31.35
CA GLY A 202 24.43 6.36 30.75
C GLY A 202 25.44 6.66 29.66
N THR A 203 26.72 6.58 30.02
CA THR A 203 27.86 6.65 29.11
C THR A 203 27.78 5.50 28.12
N ASP A 204 27.44 5.77 26.86
CA ASP A 204 27.95 5.07 25.67
C ASP A 204 27.74 5.96 24.43
N THR A 205 28.57 7.02 24.37
CA THR A 205 29.27 7.52 23.17
C THR A 205 28.51 7.58 21.83
N ASP A 206 27.46 8.40 21.71
CA ASP A 206 27.21 9.13 20.44
C ASP A 206 26.37 10.42 20.60
N ASP A 207 26.17 10.91 21.84
CA ASP A 207 25.34 12.10 22.14
C ASP A 207 26.02 13.45 21.81
N GLY A 208 27.22 13.43 21.25
CA GLY A 208 27.96 14.63 20.83
C GLY A 208 27.70 15.06 19.39
N LYS A 209 27.00 14.25 18.58
CA LYS A 209 26.66 14.64 17.20
C LYS A 209 25.45 15.55 17.22
N ASP A 210 25.62 16.74 16.65
CA ASP A 210 24.52 17.63 16.31
C ASP A 210 23.40 16.83 15.64
N LEU A 211 22.15 17.06 16.08
CA LEU A 211 20.98 16.53 15.39
C LEU A 211 21.09 16.85 13.90
N SER A 212 20.91 15.84 13.05
CA SER A 212 20.79 16.03 11.61
C SER A 212 19.65 17.00 11.30
N PRO A 213 19.67 17.70 10.16
CA PRO A 213 18.60 18.61 9.77
C PRO A 213 17.20 17.98 9.82
N SER A 214 17.07 16.72 9.39
CA SER A 214 15.81 15.96 9.46
C SER A 214 15.39 15.66 10.89
N GLU A 215 16.32 15.28 11.78
CA GLU A 215 15.98 15.08 13.19
C GLU A 215 15.49 16.38 13.82
N LYS A 216 16.15 17.52 13.55
CA LYS A 216 15.73 18.85 14.06
C LYS A 216 14.34 19.23 13.57
N GLU A 217 14.03 18.96 12.30
CA GLU A 217 12.71 19.19 11.72
C GLU A 217 11.64 18.31 12.39
N GLU A 218 11.93 17.03 12.66
CA GLU A 218 11.00 16.13 13.37
C GLU A 218 10.74 16.55 14.83
N GLN A 219 11.65 17.29 15.47
CA GLN A 219 11.41 17.84 16.82
C GLN A 219 10.67 19.19 16.79
N ASP A 220 10.51 19.83 15.63
CA ASP A 220 9.80 21.12 15.56
C ASP A 220 8.30 20.90 15.81
N PRO A 221 7.70 21.50 16.86
CA PRO A 221 6.27 21.37 17.13
C PRO A 221 5.38 21.86 15.97
N ASN A 222 5.88 22.75 15.10
CA ASN A 222 5.16 23.16 13.90
C ASN A 222 5.14 22.05 12.84
N PHE A 223 6.26 21.36 12.64
CA PHE A 223 6.33 20.22 11.73
C PHE A 223 5.40 19.10 12.18
N ILE A 224 5.40 18.76 13.47
CA ILE A 224 4.50 17.75 14.05
C ILE A 224 3.03 18.17 13.84
N HIS A 225 2.70 19.45 14.05
CA HIS A 225 1.35 19.95 13.84
C HIS A 225 0.90 19.84 12.37
N GLU A 226 1.73 20.22 11.41
CA GLU A 226 1.41 20.09 9.98
C GLU A 226 1.32 18.62 9.54
N LYS A 227 2.17 17.74 10.10
CA LYS A 227 2.06 16.29 9.91
C LYS A 227 0.70 15.78 10.39
N TYR A 228 0.30 16.12 11.62
CA TYR A 228 -1.01 15.73 12.16
C TYR A 228 -2.15 16.31 11.34
N LYS A 229 -2.04 17.54 10.84
CA LYS A 229 -3.08 18.16 10.02
C LYS A 229 -3.31 17.39 8.73
N LYS A 230 -2.23 16.94 8.09
CA LYS A 230 -2.30 16.08 6.90
C LYS A 230 -2.92 14.71 7.22
N GLU A 231 -2.36 14.00 8.20
CA GLU A 231 -2.80 12.64 8.56
C GLU A 231 -4.24 12.61 9.07
N PHE A 232 -4.60 13.54 9.97
CA PHE A 232 -5.95 13.65 10.53
C PHE A 232 -6.92 14.14 9.46
N GLY A 233 -6.49 15.02 8.55
CA GLY A 233 -7.31 15.49 7.44
C GLY A 233 -7.71 14.38 6.47
N GLU A 234 -6.77 13.50 6.13
CA GLU A 234 -7.06 12.33 5.30
C GLU A 234 -8.03 11.36 5.99
N LEU A 235 -7.83 11.11 7.29
CA LEU A 235 -8.70 10.22 8.05
C LEU A 235 -10.10 10.81 8.26
N ALA A 236 -10.20 12.08 8.65
CA ALA A 236 -11.45 12.82 8.81
C ALA A 236 -12.23 12.90 7.49
N GLY A 237 -11.54 13.16 6.38
CA GLY A 237 -12.14 13.16 5.04
C GLY A 237 -12.77 11.81 4.68
N ARG A 238 -12.12 10.69 5.03
CA ARG A 238 -12.65 9.33 4.81
C ARG A 238 -13.81 8.96 5.74
N SER A 239 -13.87 9.55 6.93
CA SER A 239 -14.89 9.26 7.95
C SER A 239 -16.07 10.22 7.97
N LYS A 240 -16.00 11.30 7.18
CA LYS A 240 -17.04 12.32 7.09
C LYS A 240 -18.41 11.74 6.78
N GLY A 241 -19.36 12.06 7.65
CA GLY A 241 -20.76 11.59 7.60
C GLY A 241 -20.98 10.22 8.25
N ALA A 242 -19.93 9.52 8.71
CA ALA A 242 -20.14 8.29 9.44
C ALA A 242 -20.69 8.58 10.84
N LYS A 243 -21.75 7.87 11.23
CA LYS A 243 -22.19 7.81 12.62
C LYS A 243 -21.33 6.77 13.34
N ILE A 244 -20.42 7.23 14.19
CA ILE A 244 -19.50 6.38 14.94
C ILE A 244 -19.92 6.40 16.41
N GLU A 245 -20.36 5.26 16.92
CA GLU A 245 -20.81 5.08 18.30
C GLU A 245 -19.77 4.26 19.06
N LEU A 246 -19.37 4.72 20.25
CA LEU A 246 -18.54 3.92 21.15
C LEU A 246 -19.41 2.82 21.78
N VAL A 247 -19.03 1.56 21.58
CA VAL A 247 -19.69 0.41 22.21
C VAL A 247 -19.00 0.09 23.55
N GLU A 248 -17.68 -0.05 23.52
CA GLU A 248 -16.90 -0.47 24.69
C GLU A 248 -15.45 0.06 24.60
N ILE A 249 -14.87 0.44 25.74
CA ILE A 249 -13.43 0.66 25.86
C ILE A 249 -12.83 -0.64 26.40
N VAL A 250 -12.19 -1.43 25.53
CA VAL A 250 -11.67 -2.76 25.87
C VAL A 250 -10.43 -2.66 26.76
N THR A 251 -9.57 -1.67 26.52
CA THR A 251 -8.37 -1.49 27.35
C THR A 251 -8.74 -0.89 28.70
N LYS A 252 -8.45 -1.62 29.78
CA LYS A 252 -8.63 -1.17 31.17
C LYS A 252 -7.87 0.15 31.39
N ALA A 253 -8.45 1.04 32.21
CA ALA A 253 -7.73 2.24 32.63
C ALA A 253 -6.46 1.82 33.37
N PRO A 254 -5.30 2.40 33.03
CA PRO A 254 -4.07 2.06 33.72
C PRO A 254 -4.18 2.51 35.17
N ALA A 255 -3.55 1.76 36.09
CA ALA A 255 -3.54 2.17 37.49
C ALA A 255 -2.91 3.57 37.63
N PRO A 256 -3.35 4.39 38.61
CA PRO A 256 -2.71 5.67 38.89
C PRO A 256 -1.20 5.47 39.01
N HIS A 257 -0.43 6.37 38.40
CA HIS A 257 1.02 6.31 38.53
C HIS A 257 1.40 6.45 39.99
N VAL A 258 1.95 5.40 40.58
CA VAL A 258 2.53 5.48 41.93
C VAL A 258 3.99 5.85 41.70
N PRO A 259 4.41 7.08 42.04
CA PRO A 259 5.81 7.47 41.88
C PRO A 259 6.67 6.47 42.64
N LYS A 260 7.65 5.87 41.97
CA LYS A 260 8.61 5.00 42.64
C LYS A 260 9.32 5.78 43.74
N LYS A 261 9.60 5.12 44.87
CA LYS A 261 10.36 5.75 45.94
C LYS A 261 11.74 6.13 45.39
N GLU A 262 12.14 7.36 45.68
CA GLU A 262 13.47 7.86 45.31
C GLU A 262 14.55 6.87 45.79
N GLY A 263 15.35 6.35 44.84
CA GLY A 263 16.46 5.43 45.12
C GLY A 263 16.27 3.97 44.68
N GLU A 264 15.08 3.55 44.25
CA GLU A 264 14.94 2.23 43.62
C GLU A 264 15.38 2.29 42.14
N PRO A 265 16.41 1.51 41.72
CA PRO A 265 16.81 1.46 40.32
C PRO A 265 15.62 0.95 39.49
N GLY A 266 15.11 1.83 38.62
CA GLY A 266 14.05 1.46 37.69
C GLY A 266 14.54 0.34 36.75
N PRO A 267 13.64 -0.52 36.25
CA PRO A 267 13.99 -1.42 35.16
C PRO A 267 14.54 -0.55 34.03
N SER A 268 15.78 -0.79 33.65
CA SER A 268 16.55 0.05 32.73
C SER A 268 16.07 -0.03 31.29
N ASN A 269 15.04 -0.82 31.01
CA ASN A 269 14.38 -0.91 29.73
C ASN A 269 12.88 -0.83 29.98
N ALA A 270 12.17 -0.01 29.22
CA ALA A 270 10.71 -0.02 29.17
C ALA A 270 10.26 -1.46 28.88
N THR A 271 9.85 -2.19 29.91
CA THR A 271 9.17 -3.46 29.71
C THR A 271 7.84 -3.11 29.09
N GLU A 272 7.68 -3.41 27.81
CA GLU A 272 6.39 -3.40 27.13
C GLU A 272 5.50 -4.42 27.85
N ASP A 273 4.74 -3.97 28.85
CA ASP A 273 3.60 -4.74 29.33
C ASP A 273 2.62 -4.89 28.15
N ASP A 274 1.90 -6.01 28.06
CA ASP A 274 1.02 -6.41 26.94
C ASP A 274 -0.01 -5.35 26.48
N ASP A 275 -0.20 -4.28 27.26
CA ASP A 275 -1.08 -3.16 26.99
C ASP A 275 -0.41 -1.99 26.22
N GLY A 276 0.88 -2.09 25.88
CA GLY A 276 1.60 -1.07 25.11
C GLY A 276 1.72 0.26 25.87
N LEU A 277 1.86 0.18 27.19
CA LEU A 277 2.01 1.34 28.07
C LEU A 277 3.47 1.79 28.10
N PHE A 278 3.74 3.02 27.68
CA PHE A 278 5.07 3.61 27.79
C PHE A 278 5.04 4.78 28.77
N VAL A 279 5.84 4.73 29.83
CA VAL A 279 5.90 5.75 30.87
C VAL A 279 7.27 6.42 30.82
N LEU A 280 7.28 7.75 30.73
CA LEU A 280 8.47 8.58 30.89
C LEU A 280 8.33 9.39 32.17
N GLU A 281 9.25 9.19 33.10
CA GLU A 281 9.36 10.01 34.30
C GLU A 281 9.95 11.38 33.96
N LYS A 282 9.68 12.36 34.83
CA LYS A 282 10.30 13.68 34.72
C LYS A 282 11.83 13.56 34.71
N GLY A 283 12.47 14.25 33.76
CA GLY A 283 13.92 14.26 33.57
C GLY A 283 14.47 13.09 32.75
N GLN A 284 13.66 12.06 32.45
CA GLN A 284 14.07 11.00 31.53
C GLN A 284 14.13 11.52 30.10
N ARG A 285 15.03 10.93 29.30
CA ARG A 285 15.19 11.24 27.88
C ARG A 285 13.91 10.88 27.14
N ALA A 286 13.24 11.88 26.59
CA ALA A 286 12.05 11.68 25.76
C ALA A 286 12.44 11.48 24.28
N MET A 287 13.46 12.20 23.83
CA MET A 287 14.05 12.07 22.50
C MET A 287 15.49 12.61 22.52
N LYS A 288 16.24 12.46 21.42
CA LYS A 288 17.64 12.92 21.35
C LYS A 288 17.72 14.43 21.61
N GLY A 289 18.44 14.83 22.66
CA GLY A 289 18.57 16.23 23.07
C GLY A 289 17.41 16.80 23.89
N CYS A 290 16.40 16.00 24.23
CA CYS A 290 15.27 16.47 25.03
C CYS A 290 14.88 15.51 26.16
N VAL A 291 14.39 16.07 27.25
CA VAL A 291 13.87 15.34 28.41
C VAL A 291 12.42 15.65 28.68
N ALA A 292 11.72 14.75 29.36
CA ALA A 292 10.36 14.98 29.82
C ALA A 292 10.34 16.01 30.96
N LYS A 293 9.58 17.10 30.80
CA LYS A 293 9.37 18.16 31.81
C LYS A 293 8.50 17.69 32.98
N VAL A 294 7.59 16.79 32.68
CA VAL A 294 6.60 16.20 33.59
C VAL A 294 6.47 14.71 33.26
N PRO A 295 5.95 13.88 34.18
CA PRO A 295 5.65 12.49 33.86
C PRO A 295 4.68 12.41 32.68
N MET A 296 5.01 11.56 31.70
CA MET A 296 4.19 11.29 30.53
C MET A 296 3.87 9.81 30.46
N ARG A 297 2.68 9.49 29.96
CA ARG A 297 2.26 8.11 29.76
C ARG A 297 1.57 7.98 28.41
N MET A 298 2.14 7.20 27.51
CA MET A 298 1.51 6.84 26.25
C MET A 298 0.75 5.53 26.40
N GLN A 299 -0.48 5.49 25.91
CA GLN A 299 -1.34 4.31 25.96
C GLN A 299 -1.99 4.05 24.60
N GLN A 300 -1.92 2.79 24.14
CA GLN A 300 -2.79 2.32 23.07
C GLN A 300 -4.14 1.89 23.64
N VAL A 301 -5.21 2.58 23.26
CA VAL A 301 -6.56 2.29 23.69
C VAL A 301 -7.28 1.47 22.63
N LYS A 302 -7.65 0.23 22.97
CA LYS A 302 -8.55 -0.63 22.18
C LYS A 302 -9.99 -0.24 22.45
N LEU A 303 -10.74 0.00 21.38
CA LEU A 303 -12.14 0.40 21.40
C LEU A 303 -12.94 -0.58 20.55
N LYS A 304 -14.11 -1.01 21.02
CA LYS A 304 -15.17 -1.51 20.14
C LYS A 304 -16.07 -0.34 19.78
N ILE A 305 -16.21 -0.08 18.50
CA ILE A 305 -17.04 0.99 17.96
C ILE A 305 -18.06 0.40 16.99
N LYS A 306 -19.17 1.10 16.81
CA LYS A 306 -20.20 0.78 15.82
C LYS A 306 -20.26 1.91 14.81
N VAL A 307 -20.00 1.58 13.54
CA VAL A 307 -19.86 2.56 12.46
C VAL A 307 -21.03 2.37 11.48
N LYS A 308 -21.77 3.45 11.22
CA LYS A 308 -22.80 3.52 10.17
C LYS A 308 -22.44 4.61 9.18
N VAL A 309 -22.19 4.26 7.93
CA VAL A 309 -21.86 5.23 6.88
C VAL A 309 -23.12 5.99 6.44
N ALA A 310 -23.04 7.30 6.24
CA ALA A 310 -24.20 8.11 5.83
C ALA A 310 -24.80 7.74 4.47
N SER A 311 -24.02 7.14 3.57
CA SER A 311 -24.37 7.04 2.14
C SER A 311 -25.05 5.74 1.72
N GLY A 312 -25.77 5.04 2.61
CA GLY A 312 -26.55 3.87 2.19
C GLY A 312 -27.31 3.17 3.30
N ASP A 313 -28.21 2.27 2.91
CA ASP A 313 -28.96 1.37 3.81
C ASP A 313 -28.10 0.26 4.43
N GLN A 314 -26.78 0.43 4.43
CA GLN A 314 -25.88 -0.55 5.03
C GLN A 314 -26.11 -0.61 6.55
N PRO A 315 -26.21 -1.81 7.12
CA PRO A 315 -26.31 -1.96 8.56
C PRO A 315 -25.04 -1.42 9.21
N ALA A 316 -25.18 -0.91 10.43
CA ALA A 316 -24.04 -0.48 11.21
C ALA A 316 -23.14 -1.68 11.52
N ALA A 317 -21.83 -1.53 11.30
CA ALA A 317 -20.84 -2.57 11.55
C ALA A 317 -20.10 -2.32 12.86
N GLU A 318 -19.92 -3.36 13.67
CA GLU A 318 -19.04 -3.30 14.84
C GLU A 318 -17.58 -3.53 14.41
N GLN A 319 -16.67 -2.74 14.95
CA GLN A 319 -15.23 -2.80 14.65
C GLN A 319 -14.43 -2.66 15.94
N GLU A 320 -13.38 -3.45 16.08
CA GLU A 320 -12.35 -3.21 17.09
C GLU A 320 -11.24 -2.35 16.49
N VAL A 321 -11.00 -1.18 17.07
CA VAL A 321 -10.01 -0.21 16.61
C VAL A 321 -9.06 0.17 17.74
N ARG A 322 -7.87 0.66 17.39
CA ARG A 322 -6.88 1.17 18.34
C ARG A 322 -6.61 2.64 18.09
N MET A 323 -6.54 3.44 19.15
CA MET A 323 -6.03 4.80 19.10
C MET A 323 -4.87 4.97 20.08
N SER A 324 -3.95 5.88 19.78
CA SER A 324 -2.85 6.22 20.68
C SER A 324 -3.16 7.54 21.38
N MET A 325 -3.02 7.54 22.70
CA MET A 325 -3.25 8.71 23.53
C MET A 325 -2.06 8.91 24.47
N MET A 326 -1.86 10.15 24.90
CA MET A 326 -0.84 10.50 25.88
C MET A 326 -1.46 11.23 27.06
N GLU A 327 -1.14 10.79 28.26
CA GLU A 327 -1.43 11.49 29.51
C GLU A 327 -0.21 12.33 29.90
N VAL A 328 -0.40 13.63 30.09
CA VAL A 328 0.64 14.58 30.51
C VAL A 328 0.07 15.44 31.62
N ASP A 329 0.61 15.24 32.83
CA ASP A 329 0.21 15.99 34.03
C ASP A 329 -1.32 15.91 34.25
N GLY A 330 -1.83 14.67 34.27
CA GLY A 330 -3.24 14.32 34.49
C GLY A 330 -4.20 14.61 33.32
N GLY A 331 -3.75 15.33 32.29
CA GLY A 331 -4.54 15.64 31.09
C GLY A 331 -4.31 14.63 29.97
N TRP A 332 -5.37 14.25 29.24
CA TRP A 332 -5.27 13.35 28.08
C TRP A 332 -5.25 14.11 26.75
N TYR A 333 -4.39 13.63 25.85
CA TYR A 333 -4.13 14.18 24.52
C TYR A 333 -4.21 13.08 23.47
N LEU A 334 -4.74 13.41 22.30
CA LEU A 334 -4.77 12.50 21.15
C LEU A 334 -3.40 12.48 20.45
N ILE A 335 -2.80 11.31 20.26
CA ILE A 335 -1.57 11.16 19.47
C ILE A 335 -1.89 10.61 18.08
N THR A 336 -2.72 9.58 18.02
CA THR A 336 -3.15 8.97 16.76
C THR A 336 -4.61 8.57 16.86
N PRO A 337 -5.51 9.17 16.05
CA PRO A 337 -6.91 8.76 15.98
C PRO A 337 -7.02 7.31 15.48
N PRO A 338 -8.11 6.61 15.84
CA PRO A 338 -8.28 5.24 15.42
C PRO A 338 -8.51 5.20 13.91
N PRO A 339 -7.86 4.29 13.17
CA PRO A 339 -8.19 4.07 11.78
C PRO A 339 -9.61 3.49 11.72
N ILE A 340 -10.55 4.30 11.25
CA ILE A 340 -11.93 3.85 11.05
C ILE A 340 -12.01 3.33 9.62
N SER A 341 -12.32 2.04 9.48
CA SER A 341 -12.64 1.48 8.18
C SER A 341 -14.06 1.90 7.82
N THR A 342 -14.20 3.07 7.19
CA THR A 342 -15.46 3.50 6.55
C THR A 342 -15.65 2.82 5.21
N VAL A 343 -14.56 2.32 4.63
CA VAL A 343 -14.52 1.54 3.41
C VAL A 343 -14.66 0.08 3.80
N PHE A 344 -15.91 -0.34 3.93
CA PHE A 344 -16.33 -1.72 3.71
C PHE A 344 -15.62 -2.77 4.59
N GLY A 345 -16.29 -3.21 5.66
CA GLY A 345 -16.00 -4.56 6.17
C GLY A 345 -16.07 -5.59 5.03
N TYR A 346 -15.51 -6.79 5.24
CA TYR A 346 -15.42 -7.85 4.23
C TYR A 346 -16.67 -7.95 3.33
N ALA A 347 -17.88 -7.88 3.91
CA ALA A 347 -19.15 -7.92 3.18
C ALA A 347 -19.27 -6.90 2.05
N ALA A 348 -18.78 -5.68 2.22
CA ALA A 348 -18.92 -4.65 1.21
C ALA A 348 -17.72 -4.59 0.25
N ILE A 349 -16.54 -5.10 0.64
CA ILE A 349 -15.48 -5.44 -0.31
C ILE A 349 -16.00 -6.56 -1.22
N ALA A 350 -16.53 -7.62 -0.63
CA ALA A 350 -17.16 -8.72 -1.35
C ALA A 350 -18.29 -8.22 -2.26
N ALA A 351 -19.16 -7.30 -1.81
CA ALA A 351 -20.20 -6.71 -2.66
C ALA A 351 -19.61 -5.89 -3.82
N MET A 352 -18.51 -5.16 -3.59
CA MET A 352 -17.82 -4.40 -4.63
C MET A 352 -17.21 -5.32 -5.70
N PHE A 353 -16.52 -6.40 -5.28
CA PHE A 353 -15.98 -7.41 -6.17
C PHE A 353 -17.09 -8.21 -6.88
N THR A 354 -18.19 -8.52 -6.18
CA THR A 354 -19.38 -9.16 -6.77
C THR A 354 -20.01 -8.27 -7.83
N SER A 355 -20.15 -6.97 -7.57
CA SER A 355 -20.65 -6.00 -8.55
C SER A 355 -19.69 -5.83 -9.73
N ALA A 356 -18.38 -5.80 -9.48
CA ALA A 356 -17.37 -5.75 -10.55
C ALA A 356 -17.45 -7.01 -11.43
N ARG A 357 -17.56 -8.20 -10.81
CA ARG A 357 -17.80 -9.47 -11.50
C ARG A 357 -19.04 -9.38 -12.37
N GLU A 358 -20.18 -8.97 -11.82
CA GLU A 358 -21.42 -8.85 -12.59
C GLU A 358 -21.29 -7.90 -13.79
N GLN A 359 -20.63 -6.76 -13.61
CA GLN A 359 -20.41 -5.80 -14.68
C GLN A 359 -19.45 -6.33 -15.76
N VAL A 360 -18.36 -6.97 -15.37
CA VAL A 360 -17.40 -7.61 -16.31
C VAL A 360 -18.07 -8.76 -17.05
N CYS A 361 -18.85 -9.60 -16.36
CA CYS A 361 -19.60 -10.69 -16.99
C CYS A 361 -20.74 -10.20 -17.89
N ALA A 362 -21.21 -8.97 -17.72
CA ALA A 362 -22.21 -8.34 -18.57
C ALA A 362 -21.60 -7.66 -19.82
N CYS A 363 -20.28 -7.52 -19.89
CA CYS A 363 -19.62 -7.00 -21.08
C CYS A 363 -19.84 -7.91 -22.29
N LYS A 364 -19.79 -7.32 -23.48
CA LYS A 364 -19.91 -8.05 -24.77
C LYS A 364 -18.58 -8.23 -25.49
N ASP A 365 -17.57 -7.48 -25.08
CA ASP A 365 -16.25 -7.46 -25.65
C ASP A 365 -15.21 -7.19 -24.55
N SER A 366 -13.95 -7.48 -24.86
CA SER A 366 -12.82 -7.26 -23.95
C SER A 366 -12.57 -5.78 -23.66
N ALA A 367 -12.87 -4.88 -24.61
CA ALA A 367 -12.71 -3.44 -24.42
C ALA A 367 -13.60 -2.89 -23.28
N CYS A 368 -14.84 -3.39 -23.17
CA CYS A 368 -15.74 -3.10 -22.05
C CYS A 368 -15.16 -3.59 -20.71
N ALA A 369 -14.64 -4.83 -20.67
CA ALA A 369 -14.06 -5.40 -19.45
C ALA A 369 -12.80 -4.63 -19.01
N ASP A 370 -11.93 -4.24 -19.94
CA ASP A 370 -10.72 -3.48 -19.65
C ASP A 370 -11.01 -2.07 -19.11
N ARG A 371 -12.06 -1.43 -19.64
CA ARG A 371 -12.53 -0.15 -19.09
C ARG A 371 -13.03 -0.31 -17.65
N LEU A 372 -13.84 -1.32 -17.38
CA LEU A 372 -14.33 -1.60 -16.02
C LEU A 372 -13.21 -1.95 -15.05
N LYS A 373 -12.22 -2.74 -15.47
CA LYS A 373 -11.01 -3.01 -14.67
C LYS A 373 -10.26 -1.72 -14.33
N THR A 374 -10.11 -0.83 -15.30
CA THR A 374 -9.43 0.45 -15.10
C THR A 374 -10.18 1.32 -14.10
N GLU A 375 -11.50 1.42 -14.24
CA GLU A 375 -12.38 2.13 -13.30
C GLU A 375 -12.33 1.49 -11.90
N PHE A 376 -12.38 0.17 -11.81
CA PHE A 376 -12.27 -0.57 -10.55
C PHE A 376 -10.90 -0.36 -9.89
N LYS A 377 -9.80 -0.45 -10.63
CA LYS A 377 -8.44 -0.22 -10.12
C LYS A 377 -8.25 1.21 -9.64
N ALA A 378 -8.81 2.19 -10.36
CA ALA A 378 -8.80 3.59 -9.94
C ALA A 378 -9.61 3.78 -8.64
N LYS A 379 -10.80 3.19 -8.55
CA LYS A 379 -11.65 3.25 -7.35
C LYS A 379 -11.00 2.53 -6.17
N ALA A 380 -10.44 1.34 -6.38
CA ALA A 380 -9.70 0.56 -5.38
C ALA A 380 -8.49 1.33 -4.85
N LYS A 381 -7.73 2.01 -5.73
CA LYS A 381 -6.62 2.87 -5.34
C LYS A 381 -7.12 4.08 -4.54
N ALA A 382 -8.20 4.73 -4.98
CA ALA A 382 -8.77 5.89 -4.31
C ALA A 382 -9.26 5.58 -2.89
N VAL A 383 -9.76 4.36 -2.66
CA VAL A 383 -10.24 3.93 -1.33
C VAL A 383 -9.18 3.18 -0.51
N GLY A 384 -7.94 3.05 -1.01
CA GLY A 384 -6.87 2.35 -0.30
C GLY A 384 -7.07 0.83 -0.16
N LEU A 385 -7.88 0.22 -1.04
CA LEU A 385 -8.33 -1.18 -0.94
C LEU A 385 -7.17 -2.18 -0.78
N LYS A 386 -6.01 -1.92 -1.41
CA LYS A 386 -4.82 -2.77 -1.31
C LYS A 386 -4.29 -2.93 0.12
N GLN A 387 -4.42 -1.89 0.96
CA GLN A 387 -4.00 -1.97 2.36
C GLN A 387 -5.02 -2.75 3.19
N GLU A 388 -6.30 -2.62 2.89
CA GLU A 388 -7.37 -3.36 3.58
C GLU A 388 -7.35 -4.86 3.21
N LEU A 389 -7.12 -5.19 1.93
CA LEU A 389 -6.96 -6.57 1.46
C LEU A 389 -5.86 -7.33 2.22
N LYS A 390 -4.77 -6.66 2.57
CA LYS A 390 -3.67 -7.25 3.36
C LYS A 390 -4.04 -7.55 4.82
N LYS A 391 -5.09 -6.91 5.34
CA LYS A 391 -5.56 -7.10 6.72
C LYS A 391 -6.63 -8.18 6.82
N LEU A 392 -7.16 -8.67 5.70
CA LEU A 392 -8.15 -9.74 5.69
C LEU A 392 -7.50 -11.04 6.16
N GLY A 393 -8.25 -11.78 6.99
CA GLY A 393 -7.88 -13.15 7.36
C GLY A 393 -7.90 -14.08 6.14
N GLN A 394 -7.27 -15.26 6.30
CA GLN A 394 -7.17 -16.27 5.24
C GLN A 394 -8.54 -16.58 4.60
N ASP A 395 -9.57 -16.82 5.42
CA ASP A 395 -10.93 -17.14 4.96
C ASP A 395 -11.55 -16.07 4.05
N ASP A 396 -11.21 -14.81 4.27
CA ASP A 396 -11.73 -13.70 3.49
C ASP A 396 -10.91 -13.48 2.20
N GLN A 397 -9.61 -13.78 2.24
CA GLN A 397 -8.76 -13.85 1.05
C GLN A 397 -9.23 -14.96 0.11
N ASP A 398 -9.49 -16.17 0.61
CA ASP A 398 -9.95 -17.30 -0.20
C ASP A 398 -11.26 -16.99 -0.95
N LYS A 399 -12.17 -16.26 -0.31
CA LYS A 399 -13.42 -15.82 -0.96
C LYS A 399 -13.18 -14.75 -2.01
N LEU A 400 -12.20 -13.87 -1.83
CA LEU A 400 -11.85 -12.87 -2.83
C LEU A 400 -11.16 -13.49 -4.03
N ASP A 401 -10.26 -14.43 -3.80
CA ASP A 401 -9.62 -15.22 -4.85
C ASP A 401 -10.66 -15.97 -5.67
N LYS A 402 -11.69 -16.52 -5.02
CA LYS A 402 -12.84 -17.11 -5.74
C LYS A 402 -13.56 -16.11 -6.64
N VAL A 403 -13.81 -14.89 -6.18
CA VAL A 403 -14.45 -13.86 -7.02
C VAL A 403 -13.52 -13.41 -8.15
N GLU A 404 -12.22 -13.32 -7.91
CA GLU A 404 -11.22 -13.03 -8.94
C GLU A 404 -11.19 -14.11 -10.02
N GLU A 405 -11.23 -15.39 -9.64
CA GLU A 405 -11.30 -16.50 -10.59
C GLU A 405 -12.58 -16.49 -11.42
N GLU A 406 -13.71 -16.08 -10.83
CA GLU A 406 -14.96 -15.88 -11.57
C GLU A 406 -14.90 -14.69 -12.55
N ILE A 407 -14.24 -13.59 -12.17
CA ILE A 407 -13.96 -12.46 -13.06
C ILE A 407 -13.10 -12.92 -14.25
N LYS A 408 -12.00 -13.64 -13.98
CA LYS A 408 -11.13 -14.22 -15.02
C LYS A 408 -11.88 -15.21 -15.92
N ALA A 409 -12.83 -15.98 -15.36
CA ALA A 409 -13.66 -16.87 -16.15
C ALA A 409 -14.57 -16.09 -17.12
N CYS A 410 -15.13 -14.96 -16.69
CA CYS A 410 -15.92 -14.09 -17.56
C CYS A 410 -15.06 -13.44 -18.67
N GLU A 411 -13.85 -13.01 -18.35
CA GLU A 411 -12.92 -12.47 -19.35
C GLU A 411 -12.51 -13.51 -20.39
N ARG A 412 -12.19 -14.73 -19.94
CA ARG A 412 -11.92 -15.85 -20.85
C ARG A 412 -13.08 -16.08 -21.83
N ARG A 413 -14.33 -15.95 -21.39
CA ARG A 413 -15.50 -16.06 -22.28
C ARG A 413 -15.60 -14.92 -23.29
N LEU A 414 -15.12 -13.72 -22.96
CA LEU A 414 -15.08 -12.58 -23.88
C LEU A 414 -13.98 -12.77 -24.93
N ASP A 415 -12.80 -13.24 -24.50
CA ASP A 415 -11.66 -13.50 -25.38
C ASP A 415 -11.90 -14.71 -26.31
N GLU A 416 -12.67 -15.70 -25.85
CA GLU A 416 -13.13 -16.83 -26.66
C GLU A 416 -14.28 -16.46 -27.62
N GLY A 417 -14.70 -15.18 -27.64
CA GLY A 417 -15.71 -14.67 -28.57
C GLY A 417 -17.16 -14.97 -28.19
N GLY A 418 -17.47 -15.15 -26.90
CA GLY A 418 -18.82 -15.46 -26.45
C GLY A 418 -19.79 -14.27 -26.56
N PRO A 419 -21.10 -14.44 -26.86
CA PRO A 419 -21.78 -15.57 -27.48
C PRO A 419 -22.51 -15.20 -28.79
N ALA A 420 -22.27 -16.01 -29.82
CA ALA A 420 -23.40 -16.74 -30.39
C ALA A 420 -23.64 -17.96 -29.47
N ILE A 421 -24.60 -17.86 -28.54
CA ILE A 421 -25.24 -19.03 -27.92
C ILE A 421 -26.39 -19.37 -28.86
N ALA A 422 -26.10 -20.29 -29.77
CA ALA A 422 -27.02 -21.38 -30.01
C ALA A 422 -26.59 -22.51 -29.08
N ALA A 423 -27.54 -23.04 -28.32
CA ALA A 423 -27.39 -24.27 -27.59
C ALA A 423 -27.11 -25.42 -28.56
N SER A 424 -25.97 -26.12 -28.39
CA SER A 424 -25.84 -27.56 -28.60
C SER A 424 -24.36 -27.92 -28.46
N GLY A 425 -24.07 -28.83 -27.52
CA GLY A 425 -22.71 -29.18 -27.13
C GLY A 425 -21.88 -29.86 -28.20
N ALA A 426 -20.58 -29.74 -28.03
CA ALA A 426 -19.62 -30.82 -28.30
C ALA A 426 -18.36 -30.52 -27.49
N ALA A 427 -17.94 -31.52 -26.73
CA ALA A 427 -16.67 -31.53 -26.03
C ALA A 427 -15.50 -31.48 -27.02
N ALA A 428 -14.59 -30.54 -26.83
CA ALA A 428 -13.22 -30.63 -27.32
C ALA A 428 -12.30 -30.07 -26.22
N GLY A 429 -11.84 -30.98 -25.36
CA GLY A 429 -10.76 -30.70 -24.42
C GLY A 429 -9.42 -30.81 -25.15
N GLY A 430 -8.64 -29.73 -25.14
CA GLY A 430 -7.27 -29.67 -25.63
C GLY A 430 -6.60 -28.38 -25.17
N ASN A 431 -5.38 -28.48 -24.66
CA ASN A 431 -4.59 -27.38 -24.09
C ASN A 431 -4.17 -26.33 -25.15
N ASP A 432 -5.04 -25.35 -25.44
CA ASP A 432 -4.79 -24.28 -26.41
C ASP A 432 -4.06 -23.04 -25.85
N ILE A 433 -3.42 -23.15 -24.68
CA ILE A 433 -2.68 -22.03 -24.06
C ILE A 433 -1.61 -21.50 -25.03
N GLY A 434 -0.88 -22.41 -25.70
CA GLY A 434 0.14 -22.06 -26.68
C GLY A 434 -0.42 -21.32 -27.90
N ALA A 435 -1.56 -21.77 -28.44
CA ALA A 435 -2.19 -21.14 -29.60
C ALA A 435 -2.65 -19.70 -29.30
N ARG A 436 -3.17 -19.46 -28.09
CA ARG A 436 -3.57 -18.12 -27.64
C ARG A 436 -2.37 -17.18 -27.44
N ALA A 437 -1.29 -17.69 -26.86
CA ALA A 437 -0.06 -16.92 -26.71
C ALA A 437 0.51 -16.50 -28.07
N LEU A 438 0.50 -17.40 -29.04
CA LEU A 438 0.94 -17.12 -30.41
C LEU A 438 0.04 -16.12 -31.14
N ALA A 439 -1.28 -16.22 -30.97
CA ALA A 439 -2.22 -15.25 -31.51
C ALA A 439 -1.95 -13.84 -30.94
N LYS A 440 -1.71 -13.72 -29.63
CA LYS A 440 -1.42 -12.42 -29.00
C LYS A 440 -0.08 -11.85 -29.44
N LEU A 441 0.96 -12.68 -29.53
CA LEU A 441 2.26 -12.27 -30.09
C LEU A 441 2.12 -11.79 -31.55
N THR A 442 1.23 -12.40 -32.33
CA THR A 442 0.97 -11.99 -33.71
C THR A 442 0.34 -10.60 -33.77
N VAL A 443 -0.62 -10.29 -32.87
CA VAL A 443 -1.21 -8.96 -32.75
C VAL A 443 -0.14 -7.92 -32.40
N TYR A 444 0.70 -8.17 -31.39
CA TYR A 444 1.79 -7.25 -31.05
C TYR A 444 2.77 -7.06 -32.19
N LYS A 445 3.07 -8.11 -32.94
CA LYS A 445 3.89 -8.01 -34.15
C LYS A 445 3.24 -7.10 -35.19
N ASP A 446 1.96 -7.27 -35.48
CA ASP A 446 1.26 -6.43 -36.46
C ASP A 446 1.17 -4.96 -36.01
N GLU A 447 0.86 -4.70 -34.74
CA GLU A 447 0.84 -3.35 -34.15
C GLU A 447 2.22 -2.68 -34.18
N LEU A 448 3.25 -3.42 -33.78
CA LEU A 448 4.63 -2.96 -33.81
C LEU A 448 5.06 -2.67 -35.25
N CYS A 449 4.66 -3.47 -36.22
CA CYS A 449 4.95 -3.24 -37.64
C CYS A 449 4.16 -2.07 -38.24
N ALA A 450 3.01 -1.73 -37.66
CA ALA A 450 2.22 -0.56 -38.06
C ALA A 450 2.78 0.75 -37.50
N CYS A 451 3.60 0.69 -36.44
CA CYS A 451 4.22 1.87 -35.85
C CYS A 451 5.14 2.59 -36.85
N ARG A 452 5.08 3.93 -36.83
CA ARG A 452 5.90 4.82 -37.66
C ARG A 452 6.96 5.58 -36.88
N ASP A 453 6.85 5.57 -35.57
CA ASP A 453 7.71 6.33 -34.67
C ASP A 453 8.02 5.53 -33.41
N LYS A 454 9.05 6.00 -32.70
CA LYS A 454 9.54 5.37 -31.48
C LYS A 454 8.49 5.37 -30.36
N ALA A 455 7.61 6.38 -30.26
CA ALA A 455 6.63 6.45 -29.18
C ALA A 455 5.54 5.38 -29.34
N CYS A 456 5.12 5.08 -30.57
CA CYS A 456 4.26 3.93 -30.86
C CYS A 456 4.94 2.62 -30.49
N MET A 457 6.19 2.43 -30.92
CA MET A 457 6.99 1.24 -30.61
C MET A 457 7.17 1.03 -29.10
N ASP A 458 7.51 2.09 -28.36
CA ASP A 458 7.71 2.06 -26.91
C ASP A 458 6.43 1.62 -26.18
N ARG A 459 5.26 2.11 -26.60
CA ARG A 459 3.95 1.72 -26.05
C ARG A 459 3.64 0.24 -26.30
N VAL A 460 3.78 -0.23 -27.54
CA VAL A 460 3.56 -1.66 -27.88
C VAL A 460 4.52 -2.56 -27.09
N SER A 461 5.77 -2.12 -26.92
CA SER A 461 6.78 -2.84 -26.13
C SER A 461 6.43 -2.90 -24.63
N GLU A 462 5.90 -1.81 -24.05
CA GLU A 462 5.42 -1.78 -22.67
C GLU A 462 4.23 -2.72 -22.46
N GLU A 463 3.26 -2.71 -23.38
CA GLU A 463 2.10 -3.60 -23.34
C GLU A 463 2.51 -5.07 -23.47
N MET A 464 3.40 -5.40 -24.41
CA MET A 464 3.94 -6.75 -24.56
C MET A 464 4.67 -7.20 -23.30
N SER A 465 5.46 -6.33 -22.67
CA SER A 465 6.18 -6.62 -21.42
C SER A 465 5.21 -6.84 -20.25
N ALA A 466 4.13 -6.07 -20.17
CA ALA A 466 3.09 -6.23 -19.15
C ALA A 466 2.33 -7.54 -19.34
N TRP A 467 1.97 -7.87 -20.58
CA TRP A 467 1.32 -9.13 -20.92
C TRP A 467 2.21 -10.34 -20.61
N ALA A 468 3.49 -10.31 -21.00
CA ALA A 468 4.44 -11.39 -20.75
C ALA A 468 4.61 -11.68 -19.24
N LYS A 469 4.66 -10.64 -18.40
CA LYS A 469 4.71 -10.79 -16.93
C LYS A 469 3.44 -11.38 -16.32
N ALA A 470 2.32 -11.26 -17.01
CA ALA A 470 1.03 -11.79 -16.56
C ALA A 470 0.78 -13.23 -17.03
N GLN A 471 1.61 -13.78 -17.92
CA GLN A 471 1.49 -15.17 -18.33
C GLN A 471 2.12 -16.09 -17.28
N PRO A 472 1.43 -17.16 -16.86
CA PRO A 472 2.01 -18.19 -16.02
C PRO A 472 3.12 -18.93 -16.79
N ASP A 473 4.16 -19.39 -16.07
CA ASP A 473 5.32 -20.09 -16.63
C ASP A 473 5.01 -21.56 -16.94
N ASP A 474 3.89 -21.76 -17.63
CA ASP A 474 3.33 -23.06 -17.97
C ASP A 474 4.03 -23.52 -19.26
N GLY A 475 5.23 -24.07 -19.10
CA GLY A 475 6.18 -24.47 -20.15
C GLY A 475 5.60 -24.56 -21.58
N MET A 476 6.02 -23.64 -22.45
CA MET A 476 5.68 -23.67 -23.87
C MET A 476 6.22 -24.95 -24.52
N THR A 477 5.40 -25.61 -25.35
CA THR A 477 5.89 -26.73 -26.16
C THR A 477 6.96 -26.24 -27.15
N ASP A 478 7.81 -27.15 -27.61
CA ASP A 478 8.88 -26.81 -28.58
C ASP A 478 8.31 -26.16 -29.86
N ASP A 479 7.13 -26.60 -30.31
CA ASP A 479 6.48 -26.03 -31.49
C ASP A 479 5.96 -24.61 -31.25
N VAL A 480 5.40 -24.33 -30.07
CA VAL A 480 5.00 -22.97 -29.67
C VAL A 480 6.22 -22.07 -29.56
N THR A 481 7.32 -22.59 -29.01
CA THR A 481 8.60 -21.87 -28.89
C THR A 481 9.20 -21.53 -30.25
N ARG A 482 9.12 -22.44 -31.22
CA ARG A 482 9.55 -22.17 -32.61
C ARG A 482 8.70 -21.10 -33.28
N GLN A 483 7.38 -21.17 -33.13
CA GLN A 483 6.48 -20.16 -33.72
C GLN A 483 6.66 -18.79 -33.06
N ALA A 484 6.83 -18.74 -31.73
CA ALA A 484 7.12 -17.51 -31.00
C ALA A 484 8.45 -16.90 -31.45
N THR A 485 9.49 -17.72 -31.68
CA THR A 485 10.77 -17.25 -32.24
C THR A 485 10.57 -16.62 -33.62
N ALA A 486 9.82 -17.26 -34.52
CA ALA A 486 9.54 -16.71 -35.85
C ALA A 486 8.78 -15.36 -35.79
N ILE A 487 7.81 -15.23 -34.88
CA ILE A 487 7.13 -13.96 -34.63
C ILE A 487 8.11 -12.91 -34.10
N GLY A 488 8.98 -13.28 -33.15
CA GLY A 488 10.00 -12.40 -32.59
C GLY A 488 11.00 -11.86 -33.61
N GLU A 489 11.40 -12.66 -34.60
CA GLU A 489 12.24 -12.20 -35.71
C GLU A 489 11.53 -11.14 -36.57
N GLU A 490 10.25 -11.32 -36.89
CA GLU A 490 9.45 -10.33 -37.63
C GLU A 490 9.25 -9.04 -36.83
N MET A 491 9.00 -9.15 -35.52
CA MET A 491 8.96 -8.00 -34.61
C MET A 491 10.28 -7.22 -34.64
N GLY A 492 11.41 -7.93 -34.60
CA GLY A 492 12.74 -7.34 -34.69
C GLY A 492 12.96 -6.55 -35.99
N LYS A 493 12.53 -7.11 -37.14
CA LYS A 493 12.59 -6.40 -38.43
C LYS A 493 11.78 -5.11 -38.41
N CYS A 494 10.62 -5.12 -37.76
CA CYS A 494 9.78 -3.94 -37.63
C CYS A 494 10.38 -2.88 -36.70
N MET A 495 10.98 -3.27 -35.57
CA MET A 495 11.72 -2.35 -34.70
C MET A 495 12.91 -1.69 -35.42
N VAL A 496 13.67 -2.47 -36.20
CA VAL A 496 14.80 -1.94 -36.98
C VAL A 496 14.30 -0.88 -37.97
N ARG A 497 13.18 -1.13 -38.67
CA ARG A 497 12.60 -0.15 -39.61
C ARG A 497 12.19 1.16 -38.92
N ILE A 498 11.61 1.08 -37.72
CA ILE A 498 11.18 2.27 -36.97
C ILE A 498 12.37 3.05 -36.45
N THR A 499 13.38 2.35 -35.92
CA THR A 499 14.57 2.95 -35.31
C THR A 499 15.57 3.47 -36.34
N SER A 500 15.63 2.89 -37.54
CA SER A 500 16.46 3.38 -38.63
C SER A 500 15.91 4.64 -39.32
N GLY A 501 14.68 5.06 -39.00
CA GLY A 501 14.05 6.24 -39.59
C GLY A 501 13.80 6.12 -41.10
N GLU A 502 13.89 4.91 -41.65
CA GLU A 502 13.76 4.67 -43.08
C GLU A 502 12.28 4.65 -43.47
N ALA A 503 11.75 5.84 -43.77
CA ALA A 503 10.44 5.97 -44.39
C ALA A 503 10.46 5.25 -45.75
N ALA A 504 9.81 4.10 -45.81
CA ALA A 504 9.76 3.22 -46.98
C ALA A 504 9.41 3.99 -48.27
N THR A 505 10.44 4.28 -49.06
CA THR A 505 10.33 4.62 -50.48
C THR A 505 11.04 3.48 -51.23
N PRO A 506 10.37 2.73 -52.13
CA PRO A 506 10.99 1.58 -52.77
C PRO A 506 11.82 2.05 -53.97
N ALA A 507 13.11 2.35 -53.76
CA ALA A 507 14.14 2.32 -54.82
C ALA A 507 15.56 2.41 -54.23
N ASP A 508 16.44 1.58 -54.79
CA ASP A 508 17.89 1.49 -54.63
C ASP A 508 18.47 1.13 -53.26
N LYS A 509 18.83 -0.15 -53.17
CA LYS A 509 19.66 -0.77 -52.14
C LYS A 509 21.10 -0.27 -52.30
N PRO A 510 21.65 0.61 -51.44
CA PRO A 510 23.08 0.86 -51.43
C PRO A 510 23.73 -0.35 -50.78
N ALA A 511 24.82 -0.84 -51.36
CA ALA A 511 25.59 -1.92 -50.78
C ALA A 511 26.00 -1.57 -49.34
N GLU A 512 25.43 -2.28 -48.37
CA GLU A 512 25.77 -2.17 -46.96
C GLU A 512 27.25 -2.53 -46.81
N LYS A 513 28.05 -1.53 -46.44
CA LYS A 513 29.47 -1.70 -46.20
C LYS A 513 29.62 -2.71 -45.04
N PRO A 514 30.40 -3.79 -45.18
CA PRO A 514 30.55 -4.78 -44.12
C PRO A 514 30.92 -4.09 -42.80
N LEU A 515 30.02 -4.14 -41.81
CA LEU A 515 30.35 -3.68 -40.46
C LEU A 515 31.50 -4.55 -39.97
N ALA A 516 32.58 -3.90 -39.54
CA ALA A 516 33.73 -4.58 -38.96
C ALA A 516 33.28 -5.47 -37.80
N THR A 517 33.85 -6.66 -37.70
CA THR A 517 33.69 -7.54 -36.53
C THR A 517 34.16 -6.78 -35.28
N ALA A 518 33.34 -6.78 -34.23
CA ALA A 518 33.69 -6.15 -32.96
C ALA A 518 35.01 -6.72 -32.45
N SER A 519 35.89 -5.86 -31.96
CA SER A 519 37.17 -6.22 -31.38
C SER A 519 37.13 -6.10 -29.86
N ASP A 520 38.07 -6.72 -29.15
CA ASP A 520 38.21 -6.55 -27.69
C ASP A 520 38.36 -5.07 -27.28
N ALA A 521 38.87 -4.21 -28.18
CA ALA A 521 39.05 -2.79 -27.93
C ALA A 521 37.73 -2.02 -27.85
N ASP A 522 36.63 -2.56 -28.40
CA ASP A 522 35.30 -1.95 -28.34
C ASP A 522 34.64 -2.09 -26.96
N PHE A 523 35.22 -2.94 -26.10
CA PHE A 523 34.76 -3.23 -24.75
C PHE A 523 35.79 -2.71 -23.73
N PRO A 524 35.66 -1.44 -23.28
CA PRO A 524 36.61 -0.86 -22.33
C PRO A 524 36.71 -1.73 -21.07
N LYS A 525 37.94 -1.90 -20.58
CA LYS A 525 38.21 -2.56 -19.29
C LYS A 525 38.03 -1.55 -18.17
N SER A 526 37.43 -1.97 -17.05
CA SER A 526 37.45 -1.19 -15.82
C SER A 526 38.48 -1.81 -14.86
N PRO A 527 39.51 -1.06 -14.41
CA PRO A 527 40.60 -1.61 -13.61
C PRO A 527 40.19 -2.08 -12.21
N THR A 528 39.03 -1.65 -11.72
CA THR A 528 38.54 -1.96 -10.36
C THR A 528 37.37 -2.95 -10.35
N MET A 529 37.07 -3.56 -11.49
CA MET A 529 35.95 -4.48 -11.63
C MET A 529 36.31 -5.89 -11.11
N PRO A 530 35.38 -6.60 -10.44
CA PRO A 530 35.60 -7.98 -10.02
C PRO A 530 35.93 -8.90 -11.21
N ALA A 531 36.78 -9.91 -10.99
CA ALA A 531 37.22 -10.84 -12.04
C ALA A 531 36.05 -11.53 -12.79
N SER A 532 34.95 -11.84 -12.09
CA SER A 532 33.76 -12.44 -12.70
C SER A 532 33.10 -11.53 -13.75
N CYS A 533 33.15 -10.22 -13.57
CA CYS A 533 32.65 -9.27 -14.56
C CYS A 533 33.60 -9.06 -15.73
N GLU A 534 34.90 -9.25 -15.55
CA GLU A 534 35.84 -9.30 -16.67
C GLU A 534 35.60 -10.54 -17.55
N THR A 535 35.26 -11.69 -16.95
CA THR A 535 34.81 -12.88 -17.71
C THR A 535 33.50 -12.63 -18.45
N TYR A 536 32.56 -11.91 -17.82
CA TYR A 536 31.33 -11.49 -18.48
C TYR A 536 31.62 -10.58 -19.68
N ARG A 537 32.51 -9.58 -19.55
CA ARG A 537 32.99 -8.72 -20.65
C ARG A 537 33.46 -9.54 -21.84
N GLN A 538 34.35 -10.49 -21.58
CA GLN A 538 34.93 -11.35 -22.61
C GLN A 538 33.87 -12.20 -23.30
N SER A 539 32.87 -12.67 -22.57
CA SER A 539 31.75 -13.43 -23.12
C SER A 539 30.88 -12.58 -24.04
N ILE A 540 30.61 -11.32 -23.66
CA ILE A 540 29.93 -10.36 -24.55
C ILE A 540 30.78 -10.05 -25.77
N ALA A 541 32.09 -9.82 -25.62
CA ALA A 541 32.99 -9.54 -26.74
C ALA A 541 33.07 -10.72 -27.73
N ARG A 542 33.06 -11.95 -27.23
CA ARG A 542 32.99 -13.16 -28.06
C ARG A 542 31.67 -13.25 -28.82
N LEU A 543 30.55 -13.02 -28.15
CA LEU A 543 29.24 -13.01 -28.81
C LEU A 543 29.13 -11.88 -29.85
N ALA A 544 29.64 -10.70 -29.51
CA ALA A 544 29.65 -9.53 -30.38
C ALA A 544 30.65 -9.64 -31.53
N SER A 545 31.66 -10.51 -31.47
CA SER A 545 32.54 -10.78 -32.62
C SER A 545 31.97 -11.87 -33.54
N CYS A 546 30.94 -12.59 -33.11
CA CYS A 546 30.34 -13.66 -33.89
C CYS A 546 29.67 -13.14 -35.17
N SER A 547 30.01 -13.71 -36.32
CA SER A 547 29.41 -13.36 -37.62
C SER A 547 27.96 -13.82 -37.75
N ASN A 548 27.56 -14.86 -37.01
CA ASN A 548 26.19 -15.36 -37.00
C ASN A 548 25.27 -14.53 -36.10
N TYR A 549 25.82 -13.59 -35.32
CA TYR A 549 25.02 -12.69 -34.49
C TYR A 549 24.66 -11.42 -35.28
N PRO A 550 23.38 -10.99 -35.29
CA PRO A 550 22.96 -9.83 -36.09
C PRO A 550 23.77 -8.57 -35.78
N ALA A 551 24.17 -7.83 -36.82
CA ALA A 551 25.06 -6.67 -36.66
C ALA A 551 24.52 -5.59 -35.72
N SER A 552 23.21 -5.31 -35.79
CA SER A 552 22.54 -4.38 -34.87
C SER A 552 22.57 -4.89 -33.43
N ALA A 553 22.38 -6.21 -33.21
CA ALA A 553 22.44 -6.82 -31.90
C ALA A 553 23.86 -6.81 -31.32
N ARG A 554 24.89 -6.99 -32.16
CA ARG A 554 26.31 -6.82 -31.75
C ARG A 554 26.55 -5.41 -31.23
N GLN A 555 26.08 -4.39 -31.95
CA GLN A 555 26.24 -3.00 -31.54
C GLN A 555 25.50 -2.70 -30.23
N ALA A 556 24.27 -3.21 -30.08
CA ALA A 556 23.51 -3.07 -28.84
C ALA A 556 24.23 -3.68 -27.63
N LEU A 557 24.89 -4.84 -27.79
CA LEU A 557 25.71 -5.45 -26.74
C LEU A 557 26.91 -4.58 -26.35
N ILE A 558 27.59 -3.98 -27.34
CA ILE A 558 28.71 -3.07 -27.12
C ILE A 558 28.23 -1.83 -26.34
N ASP A 559 27.13 -1.24 -26.77
CA ASP A 559 26.60 -0.01 -26.16
C ASP A 559 26.07 -0.26 -24.75
N ALA A 560 25.40 -1.39 -24.52
CA ALA A 560 24.96 -1.82 -23.19
C ALA A 560 26.14 -2.01 -22.23
N TRP A 561 27.23 -2.62 -22.70
CA TRP A 561 28.45 -2.77 -21.89
C TRP A 561 29.06 -1.41 -21.51
N LYS A 562 29.18 -0.50 -22.48
CA LYS A 562 29.70 0.86 -22.25
C LYS A 562 28.83 1.63 -21.25
N GLN A 563 27.51 1.56 -21.40
CA GLN A 563 26.58 2.20 -20.48
C GLN A 563 26.71 1.62 -19.06
N MET A 564 26.81 0.29 -18.94
CA MET A 564 26.99 -0.38 -17.66
C MET A 564 28.26 0.11 -16.96
N ILE A 565 29.41 0.11 -17.66
CA ILE A 565 30.67 0.61 -17.08
C ILE A 565 30.55 2.07 -16.65
N ASN A 566 29.99 2.93 -17.50
CA ASN A 566 29.83 4.35 -17.20
C ASN A 566 28.93 4.59 -15.98
N SER A 567 27.93 3.72 -15.75
CA SER A 567 26.99 3.86 -14.62
C SER A 567 27.60 3.49 -13.27
N PHE A 568 28.53 2.54 -13.24
CA PHE A 568 29.17 2.10 -11.99
C PHE A 568 30.38 2.95 -11.60
N GLY A 569 30.96 3.71 -12.53
CA GLY A 569 32.14 4.52 -12.28
C GLY A 569 33.30 3.67 -11.75
N ASP A 570 33.90 4.08 -10.64
CA ASP A 570 34.91 3.30 -9.95
C ASP A 570 34.28 2.28 -8.99
N PHE A 571 34.30 1.00 -9.38
CA PHE A 571 33.77 -0.12 -8.62
C PHE A 571 34.33 -0.24 -7.20
N SER A 572 35.57 0.24 -6.98
CA SER A 572 36.21 0.18 -5.67
C SER A 572 35.55 1.10 -4.63
N THR A 573 34.78 2.10 -5.08
CA THR A 573 34.06 3.04 -4.20
C THR A 573 32.74 2.49 -3.67
N LEU A 574 32.26 1.36 -4.22
CA LEU A 574 31.02 0.73 -3.81
C LEU A 574 31.18 -0.03 -2.49
N PRO A 575 30.13 -0.13 -1.64
CA PRO A 575 30.15 -0.98 -0.46
C PRO A 575 30.52 -2.44 -0.78
N PRO A 576 31.26 -3.16 0.07
CA PRO A 576 31.71 -4.54 -0.20
C PRO A 576 30.57 -5.52 -0.55
N ASP A 577 29.42 -5.41 0.12
CA ASP A 577 28.26 -6.25 -0.18
C ASP A 577 27.68 -5.99 -1.57
N THR A 578 27.70 -4.72 -2.01
CA THR A 578 27.30 -4.33 -3.36
C THR A 578 28.27 -4.89 -4.39
N GLN A 579 29.59 -4.79 -4.15
CA GLN A 579 30.61 -5.37 -5.03
C GLN A 579 30.42 -6.89 -5.19
N LYS A 580 30.15 -7.59 -4.07
CA LYS A 580 29.88 -9.04 -4.06
C LYS A 580 28.60 -9.38 -4.83
N SER A 581 27.53 -8.61 -4.64
CA SER A 581 26.25 -8.81 -5.36
C SER A 581 26.42 -8.63 -6.87
N ILE A 582 27.15 -7.60 -7.30
CA ILE A 582 27.41 -7.37 -8.73
C ILE A 582 28.29 -8.49 -9.29
N GLY A 583 29.32 -8.91 -8.55
CA GLY A 583 30.19 -10.03 -8.95
C GLY A 583 29.41 -11.33 -9.23
N LYS A 584 28.43 -11.67 -8.38
CA LYS A 584 27.55 -12.83 -8.57
C LYS A 584 26.63 -12.67 -9.78
N THR A 585 26.13 -11.46 -10.03
CA THR A 585 25.28 -11.16 -11.18
C THR A 585 26.07 -11.32 -12.50
N CYS A 586 27.31 -10.86 -12.54
CA CYS A 586 28.19 -11.05 -13.68
C CYS A 586 28.49 -12.53 -13.97
N GLU A 587 28.65 -13.35 -12.93
CA GLU A 587 28.85 -14.79 -13.06
C GLU A 587 27.62 -15.47 -13.70
N GLN A 588 26.42 -15.17 -13.20
CA GLN A 588 25.17 -15.69 -13.78
C GLN A 588 24.96 -15.23 -15.22
N ALA A 589 25.26 -13.96 -15.53
CA ALA A 589 25.15 -13.42 -16.88
C ALA A 589 26.18 -14.04 -17.84
N THR A 590 27.37 -14.38 -17.34
CA THR A 590 28.40 -15.10 -18.10
C THR A 590 27.90 -16.45 -18.58
N GLU A 591 27.27 -17.24 -17.70
CA GLU A 591 26.72 -18.55 -18.07
C GLU A 591 25.68 -18.45 -19.20
N ALA A 592 24.82 -17.43 -19.14
CA ALA A 592 23.83 -17.17 -20.20
C ALA A 592 24.52 -16.81 -21.53
N MET A 593 25.55 -15.96 -21.51
CA MET A 593 26.29 -15.58 -22.72
C MET A 593 27.06 -16.75 -23.31
N VAL A 594 27.64 -17.63 -22.49
CA VAL A 594 28.31 -18.85 -22.96
C VAL A 594 27.32 -19.77 -23.66
N LYS A 595 26.13 -19.99 -23.10
CA LYS A 595 25.07 -20.79 -23.73
C LYS A 595 24.60 -20.17 -25.05
N ALA A 596 24.40 -18.85 -25.10
CA ALA A 596 24.01 -18.14 -26.31
C ALA A 596 25.09 -18.27 -27.42
N THR A 597 26.35 -18.04 -27.06
CA THR A 597 27.52 -18.17 -27.93
C THR A 597 27.58 -19.59 -28.54
N ALA A 598 27.46 -20.62 -27.70
CA ALA A 598 27.43 -22.01 -28.16
C ALA A 598 26.26 -22.32 -29.10
N SER A 599 25.06 -21.79 -28.81
CA SER A 599 23.87 -22.00 -29.65
C SER A 599 24.00 -21.38 -31.04
N LEU A 600 24.70 -20.25 -31.14
CA LEU A 600 24.96 -19.52 -32.39
C LEU A 600 26.19 -20.06 -33.14
N LYS A 601 26.81 -21.12 -32.60
CA LYS A 601 28.04 -21.74 -33.11
C LYS A 601 29.19 -20.74 -33.22
N CYS A 602 29.30 -19.92 -32.18
CA CYS A 602 30.45 -19.10 -31.85
C CYS A 602 31.19 -19.76 -30.66
#